data_AF-A0A9N8EJ22-F1
#
_entry.id   AF-A0A9N8EJ22-F1
#
_cell.length_a   1.000
_cell.length_b   1.000
_cell.length_c   1.000
_cell.angle_alpha   90.00
_cell.angle_beta   90.00
_cell.angle_gamma   90.00
#
_symmetry.space_group_name_H-M   'P 1'
#
loop_
_entity.id
_entity.type
_entity.pdbx_description
1 polymer ?
#
loop_
_entity_poly.entity_id
_entity_poly.type
_entity_poly.pdbx_seq_one_letter_code
_entity_poly.pdbx_strand_id
1 'polypeptide(L)'
;MGGSNHNQNLNGKASGASSVFCKRKPAFKIRVDGLKKRGIPSNSSSSTSAKPKKSVRIAENRNTVLFRHVLESELKQTWYETKDYCDFKRDSKGTLNALHMAQGQLCLLNPQQHCIRGLEAHVSAHILALRKTRIRSSVQVVLDQQNVQRYHGVKDPNVVAAVSRMFSKQSRQHALSMGALDTTLRGY
;
A
#
# COMPACT_ATOMS: atom_id res chain seq x y z
N MET A 1 63.56 18.88 -28.73
CA MET A 1 62.83 19.93 -27.98
C MET A 1 61.51 20.18 -28.70
N GLY A 2 60.39 19.78 -28.12
CA GLY A 2 59.07 19.91 -28.74
C GLY A 2 58.00 19.72 -27.68
N GLY A 3 57.59 20.83 -27.06
CA GLY A 3 56.61 20.85 -25.99
C GLY A 3 55.20 20.64 -26.52
N SER A 4 54.49 19.63 -26.00
CA SER A 4 53.07 19.43 -26.22
C SER A 4 52.28 20.16 -25.14
N ASN A 5 51.55 21.22 -25.55
CA ASN A 5 50.59 21.92 -24.71
C ASN A 5 49.32 21.08 -24.58
N HIS A 6 49.13 20.50 -23.40
CA HIS A 6 47.91 19.78 -23.03
C HIS A 6 46.90 20.78 -22.44
N ASN A 7 45.91 21.17 -23.25
CA ASN A 7 44.88 22.12 -22.90
C ASN A 7 43.76 21.40 -22.12
N GLN A 8 43.74 21.56 -20.78
CA GLN A 8 42.69 21.01 -19.93
C GLN A 8 41.46 21.93 -19.95
N ASN A 9 40.46 21.54 -20.75
CA ASN A 9 39.16 22.19 -20.78
C ASN A 9 38.26 21.63 -19.66
N LEU A 10 38.34 22.23 -18.47
CA LEU A 10 37.46 21.95 -17.33
C LEU A 10 36.10 22.63 -17.53
N ASN A 11 35.22 22.00 -18.31
CA ASN A 11 33.82 22.38 -18.37
C ASN A 11 33.11 21.98 -17.06
N GLY A 12 33.06 22.91 -16.12
CA GLY A 12 32.22 22.85 -14.92
C GLY A 12 30.74 22.78 -15.30
N LYS A 13 30.19 21.57 -15.35
CA LYS A 13 28.73 21.36 -15.40
C LYS A 13 28.14 21.79 -14.07
N ALA A 14 27.53 22.97 -14.04
CA ALA A 14 26.68 23.43 -12.96
C ALA A 14 25.60 22.37 -12.69
N SER A 15 25.63 21.80 -11.49
CA SER A 15 24.62 20.90 -10.93
C SER A 15 23.33 21.67 -10.72
N GLY A 16 22.57 21.86 -11.80
CA GLY A 16 21.21 22.36 -11.73
C GLY A 16 20.36 21.45 -10.84
N ALA A 17 20.04 21.92 -9.64
CA ALA A 17 19.09 21.28 -8.74
C ALA A 17 17.74 21.17 -9.45
N SER A 18 17.49 20.04 -10.12
CA SER A 18 16.19 19.72 -10.67
C SER A 18 15.24 19.50 -9.49
N SER A 19 14.53 20.57 -9.13
CA SER A 19 13.36 20.51 -8.26
C SER A 19 12.32 19.62 -8.94
N VAL A 20 12.30 18.35 -8.56
CA VAL A 20 11.28 17.39 -8.99
C VAL A 20 9.99 17.77 -8.28
N PHE A 21 9.24 18.67 -8.90
CA PHE A 21 7.92 19.09 -8.43
C PHE A 21 6.98 17.87 -8.54
N CYS A 22 6.90 17.09 -7.45
CA CYS A 22 5.94 16.01 -7.32
C CYS A 22 4.54 16.61 -7.30
N LYS A 23 3.92 16.73 -8.47
CA LYS A 23 2.50 17.10 -8.61
C LYS A 23 1.70 16.12 -7.75
N ARG A 24 1.25 16.58 -6.58
CA ARG A 24 0.34 15.83 -5.71
C ARG A 24 -0.81 15.38 -6.60
N LYS A 25 -1.04 14.08 -6.69
CA LYS A 25 -2.21 13.56 -7.40
C LYS A 25 -3.44 14.27 -6.79
N PRO A 26 -4.30 14.89 -7.59
CA PRO A 26 -5.52 15.50 -7.06
C PRO A 26 -6.29 14.44 -6.27
N ALA A 27 -6.93 14.85 -5.18
CA ALA A 27 -7.76 13.98 -4.37
C ALA A 27 -8.66 13.15 -5.30
N PHE A 28 -8.58 11.82 -5.19
CA PHE A 28 -9.40 10.91 -5.95
C PHE A 28 -10.87 11.28 -5.72
N LYS A 29 -11.46 11.99 -6.67
CA LYS A 29 -12.90 12.18 -6.72
C LYS A 29 -13.46 10.79 -7.04
N ILE A 30 -14.04 10.14 -6.04
CA ILE A 30 -14.88 8.97 -6.24
C ILE A 30 -15.98 9.43 -7.21
N ARG A 31 -15.83 9.10 -8.48
CA ARG A 31 -16.89 9.27 -9.46
C ARG A 31 -17.92 8.20 -9.11
N VAL A 32 -18.96 8.61 -8.38
CA VAL A 32 -20.16 7.80 -8.21
C VAL A 32 -20.90 7.91 -9.54
N ASP A 33 -20.40 7.20 -10.55
CA ASP A 33 -21.03 7.19 -11.86
C ASP A 33 -22.44 6.62 -11.72
N GLY A 34 -23.37 7.37 -12.29
CA GLY A 34 -24.78 7.34 -11.97
C GLY A 34 -25.40 5.96 -12.11
N LEU A 35 -25.97 5.48 -11.02
CA LEU A 35 -27.11 4.58 -11.06
C LEU A 35 -28.22 5.25 -11.89
N LYS A 36 -28.32 4.86 -13.16
CA LYS A 36 -29.46 5.13 -14.03
C LYS A 36 -30.73 4.70 -13.28
N LYS A 37 -31.48 5.68 -12.79
CA LYS A 37 -32.82 5.48 -12.25
C LYS A 37 -33.71 4.99 -13.39
N ARG A 38 -34.09 3.71 -13.35
CA ARG A 38 -35.24 3.22 -14.12
C ARG A 38 -36.48 3.94 -13.57
N GLY A 39 -37.15 4.67 -14.44
CA GLY A 39 -38.37 5.39 -14.10
C GLY A 39 -39.49 4.43 -13.71
N ILE A 40 -40.19 4.77 -12.63
CA ILE A 40 -41.51 4.23 -12.29
C ILE A 40 -42.40 5.47 -12.03
N PRO A 41 -43.63 5.50 -12.56
CA PRO A 41 -44.43 6.70 -12.67
C PRO A 41 -45.01 7.19 -11.34
N SER A 42 -45.32 8.48 -11.36
CA SER A 42 -45.90 9.31 -10.31
C SER A 42 -47.35 8.98 -10.00
N ASN A 43 -47.70 8.88 -8.72
CA ASN A 43 -48.63 9.78 -8.03
C ASN A 43 -49.17 9.13 -6.76
N SER A 44 -48.65 9.55 -5.61
CA SER A 44 -49.38 9.52 -4.34
C SER A 44 -48.69 10.47 -3.37
N SER A 45 -49.38 11.54 -3.02
CA SER A 45 -49.03 12.52 -2.00
C SER A 45 -49.00 11.87 -0.61
N SER A 46 -47.85 11.31 -0.23
CA SER A 46 -47.59 10.86 1.13
C SER A 46 -46.70 11.89 1.83
N SER A 47 -47.21 12.47 2.90
CA SER A 47 -46.51 13.37 3.82
C SER A 47 -45.06 12.93 4.06
N THR A 48 -44.13 13.81 3.71
CA THR A 48 -42.69 13.58 3.84
C THR A 48 -42.28 13.66 5.31
N SER A 49 -42.48 12.56 6.06
CA SER A 49 -41.76 12.37 7.30
C SER A 49 -40.26 12.31 6.96
N ALA A 50 -39.54 13.35 7.36
CA ALA A 50 -38.13 13.50 7.05
C ALA A 50 -37.39 12.26 7.58
N LYS A 51 -36.93 11.40 6.66
CA LYS A 51 -36.17 10.20 7.03
C LYS A 51 -34.98 10.67 7.88
N PRO A 52 -34.82 10.16 9.11
CA PRO A 52 -33.74 10.59 9.98
C PRO A 52 -32.42 10.38 9.24
N LYS A 53 -31.61 11.44 9.17
CA LYS A 53 -30.29 11.38 8.55
C LYS A 53 -29.51 10.28 9.27
N LYS A 54 -29.07 9.26 8.52
CA LYS A 54 -28.21 8.20 9.06
C LYS A 54 -26.96 8.86 9.62
N SER A 55 -26.86 8.95 10.95
CA SER A 55 -25.69 9.45 11.66
C SER A 55 -24.85 8.26 12.10
N VAL A 56 -23.57 8.27 11.75
CA VAL A 56 -22.61 7.29 12.24
C VAL A 56 -22.13 7.78 13.59
N ARG A 57 -22.66 7.19 14.67
CA ARG A 57 -22.14 7.43 16.02
C ARG A 57 -20.99 6.44 16.28
N ILE A 58 -19.79 6.98 16.49
CA ILE A 58 -18.65 6.20 16.97
C ILE A 58 -18.90 5.98 18.46
N ALA A 59 -18.87 4.72 18.92
CA ALA A 59 -19.08 4.41 20.33
C ALA A 59 -17.91 4.95 21.17
N GLU A 60 -18.20 5.83 22.13
CA GLU A 60 -17.20 6.57 22.93
C GLU A 60 -16.30 5.64 23.78
N ASN A 61 -16.73 4.42 24.08
CA ASN A 61 -16.17 3.67 25.21
C ASN A 61 -15.34 2.42 24.84
N ARG A 62 -14.83 2.28 23.61
CA ARG A 62 -14.08 1.07 23.19
C ARG A 62 -12.78 1.26 22.41
N ASN A 63 -12.29 2.50 22.27
CA ASN A 63 -11.02 2.80 21.60
C ASN A 63 -10.03 3.46 22.57
N THR A 64 -9.64 2.78 23.65
CA THR A 64 -8.41 3.15 24.35
C THR A 64 -7.22 2.77 23.48
N VAL A 65 -6.94 3.60 22.49
CA VAL A 65 -5.66 3.56 21.78
C VAL A 65 -4.62 4.07 22.78
N LEU A 66 -3.65 3.24 23.12
CA LEU A 66 -2.48 3.70 23.86
C LEU A 66 -1.73 4.67 22.95
N PHE A 67 -1.96 5.96 23.14
CA PHE A 67 -1.17 6.99 22.49
C PHE A 67 0.21 6.97 23.14
N ARG A 68 1.17 6.31 22.46
CA ARG A 68 2.58 6.61 22.72
C ARG A 68 2.81 8.01 22.16
N HIS A 69 3.18 8.95 23.03
CA HIS A 69 3.69 10.24 22.57
C HIS A 69 4.98 9.98 21.80
N VAL A 70 4.89 10.06 20.46
CA VAL A 70 6.06 9.99 19.58
C VAL A 70 6.65 11.40 19.55
N LEU A 71 7.92 11.52 19.91
CA LEU A 71 8.61 12.80 19.85
C LEU A 71 8.71 13.27 18.39
N GLU A 72 8.71 14.57 18.14
CA GLU A 72 8.83 15.10 16.78
C GLU A 72 10.13 14.65 16.10
N SER A 73 11.20 14.47 16.88
CA SER A 73 12.47 13.89 16.42
C SER A 73 12.33 12.43 15.99
N GLU A 74 11.63 11.60 16.77
CA GLU A 74 11.34 10.20 16.42
C GLU A 74 10.47 10.13 15.16
N LEU A 75 9.50 11.03 15.01
CA LEU A 75 8.63 11.08 13.83
C LEU A 75 9.44 11.33 12.55
N LYS A 76 10.41 12.27 12.59
CA LYS A 76 11.31 12.54 11.47
C LYS A 76 12.19 11.34 11.11
N GLN A 77 12.54 10.49 12.07
CA GLN A 77 13.35 9.29 11.86
C GLN A 77 12.54 8.06 11.43
N THR A 78 11.25 8.00 11.78
CA THR A 78 10.42 6.81 11.55
C THR A 78 9.88 6.74 10.12
N TRP A 79 9.69 7.89 9.48
CA TRP A 79 9.10 7.97 8.15
C TRP A 79 10.14 8.27 7.09
N TYR A 80 10.01 7.62 5.93
CA TYR A 80 10.79 7.94 4.75
C TYR A 80 10.64 9.40 4.39
N GLU A 81 11.75 10.07 4.11
CA GLU A 81 11.68 11.38 3.48
C GLU A 81 11.15 11.25 2.05
N THR A 82 10.67 12.38 1.50
CA THR A 82 10.21 12.39 0.10
C THR A 82 11.32 11.96 -0.86
N LYS A 83 12.57 12.28 -0.54
CA LYS A 83 13.75 11.87 -1.31
C LYS A 83 13.92 10.35 -1.27
N ASP A 84 13.93 9.73 -0.09
CA ASP A 84 14.08 8.28 0.07
C ASP A 84 13.01 7.51 -0.70
N TYR A 85 11.77 8.00 -0.66
CA TYR A 85 10.68 7.40 -1.41
C TYR A 85 10.85 7.50 -2.93
N CYS A 86 11.37 8.63 -3.43
CA CYS A 86 11.70 8.81 -4.83
C CYS A 86 12.86 7.88 -5.26
N ASP A 87 13.88 7.76 -4.43
CA ASP A 87 15.02 6.87 -4.65
C ASP A 87 14.55 5.41 -4.68
N PHE A 88 13.77 4.97 -3.69
CA PHE A 88 13.15 3.65 -3.65
C PHE A 88 12.33 3.34 -4.91
N LYS A 89 11.55 4.30 -5.42
CA LYS A 89 10.79 4.13 -6.66
C LYS A 89 11.69 3.95 -7.87
N ARG A 90 12.76 4.74 -7.97
CA ARG A 90 13.74 4.64 -9.04
C ARG A 90 14.38 3.25 -9.03
N ASP A 91 14.79 2.78 -7.86
CA ASP A 91 15.43 1.47 -7.69
C ASP A 91 14.46 0.31 -7.98
N SER A 92 13.20 0.44 -7.55
CA SER A 92 12.14 -0.52 -7.88
C SER A 92 11.91 -0.62 -9.38
N LYS A 93 11.86 0.52 -10.08
CA LYS A 93 11.72 0.56 -11.54
C LYS A 93 12.94 -0.04 -12.24
N GLY A 94 14.15 0.29 -11.77
CA GLY A 94 15.40 -0.27 -12.28
C GLY A 94 15.41 -1.79 -12.17
N THR A 95 14.99 -2.32 -11.02
CA THR A 95 14.90 -3.76 -10.76
C THR A 95 13.88 -4.45 -11.66
N LEU A 96 12.68 -3.88 -11.83
CA LEU A 96 11.67 -4.43 -12.75
C LEU A 96 12.14 -4.42 -14.22
N ASN A 97 12.84 -3.35 -14.64
CA ASN A 97 13.42 -3.27 -15.97
C ASN A 97 14.51 -4.33 -16.18
N ALA A 98 15.43 -4.50 -15.22
CA ALA A 98 16.45 -5.54 -15.27
C ALA A 98 15.84 -6.94 -15.37
N LEU A 99 14.79 -7.20 -14.59
CA LEU A 99 14.05 -8.47 -14.66
C LEU A 99 13.38 -8.68 -16.02
N HIS A 100 12.80 -7.63 -16.59
CA HIS A 100 12.20 -7.70 -17.92
C HIS A 100 13.25 -8.01 -18.99
N MET A 101 14.42 -7.38 -18.92
CA MET A 101 15.55 -7.66 -19.83
C MET A 101 16.08 -9.09 -19.67
N ALA A 102 16.09 -9.62 -18.45
CA ALA A 102 16.40 -11.03 -18.15
C ALA A 102 15.27 -12.01 -18.48
N GLN A 103 14.18 -11.57 -19.13
CA GLN A 103 13.02 -12.39 -19.48
C GLN A 103 12.43 -13.16 -18.27
N GLY A 104 12.51 -12.56 -17.08
CA GLY A 104 12.03 -13.17 -15.84
C GLY A 104 12.98 -14.19 -15.20
N GLN A 105 14.17 -14.43 -15.78
CA GLN A 105 15.16 -15.33 -15.21
C GLN A 105 15.88 -14.68 -14.03
N LEU A 106 15.48 -15.06 -12.80
CA LEU A 106 16.04 -14.51 -11.57
C LEU A 106 17.53 -14.82 -11.37
N CYS A 107 18.03 -15.93 -11.91
CA CYS A 107 19.44 -16.31 -11.83
C CYS A 107 20.38 -15.35 -12.57
N LEU A 108 19.87 -14.55 -13.51
CA LEU A 108 20.65 -13.55 -14.24
C LEU A 108 20.75 -12.21 -13.51
N LEU A 109 19.96 -12.00 -12.45
CA LEU A 109 19.98 -10.76 -11.68
C LEU A 109 21.04 -10.84 -10.58
N ASN A 110 21.83 -9.78 -10.48
CA ASN A 110 22.75 -9.59 -9.38
C ASN A 110 21.96 -9.28 -8.08
N PRO A 111 21.98 -10.17 -7.06
CA PRO A 111 21.18 -10.00 -5.84
C PRO A 111 21.68 -8.86 -4.94
N GLN A 112 22.93 -8.38 -5.11
CA GLN A 112 23.47 -7.24 -4.38
C GLN A 112 22.97 -5.90 -4.94
N GLN A 113 22.54 -5.86 -6.21
CA GLN A 113 22.05 -4.66 -6.87
C GLN A 113 20.53 -4.59 -6.96
N HIS A 114 19.87 -5.76 -7.07
CA HIS A 114 18.44 -5.85 -7.31
C HIS A 114 17.73 -6.63 -6.20
N CYS A 115 16.70 -6.01 -5.62
CA CYS A 115 15.84 -6.66 -4.64
C CYS A 115 14.45 -6.87 -5.24
N ILE A 116 14.11 -8.14 -5.51
CA ILE A 116 12.79 -8.52 -6.04
C ILE A 116 11.72 -8.55 -4.94
N ARG A 117 12.14 -8.63 -3.68
CA ARG A 117 11.24 -8.74 -2.55
C ARG A 117 10.36 -7.51 -2.41
N GLY A 118 9.06 -7.71 -2.23
CA GLY A 118 8.04 -6.66 -2.23
C GLY A 118 7.60 -6.20 -3.62
N LEU A 119 8.28 -6.65 -4.69
CA LEU A 119 7.92 -6.36 -6.08
C LEU A 119 7.25 -7.55 -6.78
N GLU A 120 7.00 -8.67 -6.09
CA GLU A 120 6.52 -9.93 -6.67
C GLU A 120 5.18 -9.75 -7.42
N ALA A 121 4.30 -8.90 -6.89
CA ALA A 121 3.02 -8.58 -7.49
C ALA A 121 3.15 -7.76 -8.79
N HIS A 122 4.29 -7.10 -9.01
CA HIS A 122 4.61 -6.39 -10.25
C HIS A 122 5.30 -7.29 -11.26
N VAL A 123 5.95 -8.37 -10.80
CA VAL A 123 6.58 -9.37 -11.66
C VAL A 123 5.54 -10.29 -12.31
N SER A 124 4.50 -10.69 -11.56
CA SER A 124 3.50 -11.64 -12.05
C SER A 124 2.07 -11.17 -11.80
N ALA A 125 1.31 -11.02 -12.88
CA ALA A 125 -0.12 -10.72 -12.82
C ALA A 125 -0.90 -11.80 -12.02
N HIS A 126 -0.46 -13.05 -12.10
CA HIS A 126 -1.06 -14.15 -11.33
C HIS A 126 -0.85 -13.96 -9.82
N ILE A 127 0.38 -13.62 -9.40
CA ILE A 127 0.68 -13.31 -7.99
C ILE A 127 -0.17 -12.14 -7.49
N LEU A 128 -0.30 -11.08 -8.30
CA LEU A 128 -1.17 -9.95 -7.96
C LEU A 128 -2.64 -10.36 -7.80
N ALA A 129 -3.15 -11.22 -8.70
CA ALA A 129 -4.52 -11.72 -8.64
C ALA A 129 -4.76 -12.58 -7.39
N LEU A 130 -3.83 -13.48 -7.06
CA LEU A 130 -3.87 -14.28 -5.84
C LEU A 130 -3.88 -13.39 -4.59
N ARG A 131 -3.00 -12.39 -4.54
CA ARG A 131 -2.94 -11.43 -3.41
C ARG A 131 -4.25 -10.68 -3.24
N LYS A 132 -4.83 -10.16 -4.34
CA LYS A 132 -6.13 -9.48 -4.32
C LYS A 132 -7.24 -10.41 -3.82
N THR A 133 -7.27 -11.65 -4.31
CA THR A 133 -8.28 -12.65 -3.92
C THR A 133 -8.19 -12.97 -2.43
N ARG A 134 -6.98 -13.20 -1.91
CA ARG A 134 -6.75 -13.46 -0.48
C ARG A 134 -7.20 -12.30 0.40
N ILE A 135 -6.86 -11.06 0.03
CA ILE A 135 -7.29 -9.85 0.77
C ILE A 135 -8.82 -9.75 0.76
N ARG A 136 -9.45 -9.88 -0.41
CA ARG A 136 -10.92 -9.82 -0.51
C ARG A 136 -11.60 -10.89 0.33
N SER A 137 -11.13 -12.14 0.25
CA SER A 137 -11.67 -13.25 1.05
C SER A 137 -11.56 -12.96 2.55
N SER A 138 -10.39 -12.50 3.02
CA SER A 138 -10.20 -12.13 4.43
C SER A 138 -11.14 -11.01 4.88
N VAL A 139 -11.33 -9.98 4.05
CA VAL A 139 -12.26 -8.88 4.34
C VAL A 139 -13.70 -9.39 4.37
N GLN A 140 -14.08 -10.20 3.39
CA GLN A 140 -15.44 -10.74 3.27
C GLN A 140 -15.83 -11.55 4.52
N VAL A 141 -14.96 -12.43 5.00
CA VAL A 141 -15.27 -13.25 6.19
C VAL A 141 -15.46 -12.38 7.45
N VAL A 142 -14.67 -11.31 7.59
CA VAL A 142 -14.86 -10.34 8.69
C VAL A 142 -16.21 -9.64 8.57
N LEU A 143 -16.59 -9.20 7.37
CA LEU A 143 -17.89 -8.56 7.13
C LEU A 143 -19.06 -9.53 7.36
N ASP A 144 -18.93 -10.79 6.96
CA ASP A 144 -19.93 -11.83 7.18
C ASP A 144 -20.13 -12.07 8.68
N GLN A 145 -19.04 -12.18 9.45
CA GLN A 145 -19.13 -12.32 10.90
C GLN A 145 -19.81 -11.10 11.56
N GLN A 146 -19.52 -9.89 11.07
CA GLN A 146 -20.20 -8.68 11.54
C GLN A 146 -21.69 -8.67 11.16
N ASN A 147 -22.05 -9.21 9.99
CA ASN A 147 -23.44 -9.35 9.57
C ASN A 147 -24.21 -10.32 10.48
N VAL A 148 -23.61 -11.47 10.79
CA VAL A 148 -24.17 -12.46 11.73
C VAL A 148 -24.40 -11.82 13.10
N GLN A 149 -23.41 -11.11 13.64
CA GLN A 149 -23.57 -10.39 14.90
C GLN A 149 -24.73 -9.38 14.87
N ARG A 150 -24.84 -8.60 13.79
CA ARG A 150 -25.95 -7.66 13.60
C ARG A 150 -27.32 -8.35 13.54
N TYR A 151 -27.41 -9.47 12.83
CA TYR A 151 -28.64 -10.25 12.72
C TYR A 151 -29.11 -10.77 14.08
N HIS A 152 -28.18 -11.21 14.94
CA HIS A 152 -28.48 -11.68 16.29
C HIS A 152 -28.55 -10.57 17.36
N GLY A 153 -28.36 -9.30 16.99
CA GLY A 153 -28.32 -8.19 17.95
C GLY A 153 -27.13 -8.19 18.91
N VAL A 154 -26.11 -9.01 18.64
CA VAL A 154 -24.89 -9.13 19.47
C VAL A 154 -23.80 -8.19 18.93
N LYS A 155 -22.93 -7.67 19.81
CA LYS A 155 -21.77 -6.84 19.42
C LYS A 155 -20.54 -7.26 20.21
N ASP A 156 -19.90 -8.33 19.74
CA ASP A 156 -18.69 -8.87 20.35
C ASP A 156 -17.45 -8.61 19.47
N PRO A 157 -16.62 -7.60 19.81
CA PRO A 157 -15.41 -7.30 19.05
C PRO A 157 -14.35 -8.41 19.15
N ASN A 158 -14.37 -9.24 20.21
CA ASN A 158 -13.37 -10.29 20.39
C ASN A 158 -13.52 -11.40 19.37
N VAL A 159 -14.77 -11.74 19.00
CA VAL A 159 -15.07 -12.73 17.97
C VAL A 159 -14.61 -12.22 16.59
N VAL A 160 -14.92 -10.96 16.25
CA VAL A 160 -14.46 -10.37 14.97
C VAL A 160 -12.92 -10.32 14.91
N ALA A 161 -12.28 -9.96 16.03
CA ALA A 161 -10.82 -9.95 16.13
C ALA A 161 -10.24 -11.37 16.03
N ALA A 162 -10.87 -12.38 16.62
CA ALA A 162 -10.46 -13.77 16.53
C ALA A 162 -10.52 -14.27 15.07
N VAL A 163 -11.60 -13.98 14.36
CA VAL A 163 -11.74 -14.29 12.93
C VAL A 163 -10.63 -13.61 12.13
N SER A 164 -10.42 -12.30 12.31
CA SER A 164 -9.33 -11.57 11.65
C SER A 164 -7.95 -12.19 11.92
N ARG A 165 -7.67 -12.59 13.18
CA ARG A 165 -6.42 -13.28 13.56
C ARG A 165 -6.27 -14.63 12.87
N MET A 166 -7.35 -15.41 12.75
CA MET A 166 -7.32 -16.71 12.08
C MET A 166 -6.92 -16.57 10.61
N PHE A 167 -7.51 -15.62 9.88
CA PHE A 167 -7.21 -15.40 8.46
C PHE A 167 -5.85 -14.73 8.22
N SER A 168 -5.34 -13.97 9.19
CA SER A 168 -4.00 -13.37 9.11
C SER A 168 -2.87 -14.31 9.57
N LYS A 169 -3.17 -15.42 10.25
CA LYS A 169 -2.17 -16.37 10.80
C LYS A 169 -1.19 -16.87 9.73
N GLN A 170 -1.70 -17.34 8.59
CA GLN A 170 -0.86 -17.83 7.49
C GLN A 170 0.02 -16.73 6.91
N SER A 171 -0.52 -15.51 6.75
CA SER A 171 0.24 -14.37 6.25
C SER A 171 1.36 -13.98 7.21
N ARG A 172 1.12 -14.05 8.53
CA ARG A 172 2.13 -13.83 9.56
C ARG A 172 3.23 -14.89 9.51
N GLN A 173 2.86 -16.17 9.46
CA GLN A 173 3.83 -17.27 9.36
C GLN A 173 4.70 -17.14 8.11
N HIS A 174 4.08 -16.82 6.97
CA HIS A 174 4.79 -16.56 5.73
C HIS A 174 5.74 -15.35 5.83
N ALA A 175 5.31 -14.26 6.46
CA ALA A 175 6.19 -13.10 6.66
C ALA A 175 7.39 -13.45 7.55
N LEU A 176 7.19 -14.25 8.61
CA LEU A 176 8.27 -14.70 9.49
C LEU A 176 9.25 -15.63 8.76
N SER A 177 8.75 -16.62 8.01
CA SER A 177 9.61 -17.53 7.24
C SER A 177 10.41 -16.77 6.18
N MET A 178 9.78 -15.81 5.50
CA MET A 178 10.44 -14.96 4.54
C MET A 178 11.52 -14.10 5.20
N GLY A 179 11.22 -13.46 6.34
CA GLY A 179 12.19 -12.67 7.08
C GLY A 179 13.42 -13.50 7.51
N ALA A 180 13.20 -14.73 7.98
CA ALA A 180 14.30 -15.64 8.34
C ALA A 180 15.21 -15.96 7.15
N LEU A 181 14.63 -16.21 5.97
CA LEU A 181 15.40 -16.43 4.74
C LEU A 181 16.27 -15.22 4.36
N ASP A 182 15.74 -14.00 4.50
CA ASP A 182 16.51 -12.78 4.22
C ASP A 182 17.71 -12.63 5.15
N THR A 183 17.52 -12.93 6.43
CA THR A 183 18.62 -12.90 7.40
C THR A 183 19.72 -13.88 7.03
N THR A 184 19.36 -15.10 6.60
CA THR A 184 20.35 -16.12 6.18
C THR A 184 21.09 -15.73 4.90
N LEU A 185 20.41 -15.10 3.93
CA LEU A 185 21.01 -14.74 2.64
C LEU A 185 21.94 -13.53 2.72
N ARG A 186 21.80 -12.67 3.75
CA ARG A 186 22.62 -11.47 3.89
C ARG A 186 24.01 -11.70 4.46
N GLY A 187 24.35 -12.93 4.86
CA GLY A 187 25.71 -13.31 5.26
C GLY A 187 26.33 -12.34 6.28
N TYR A 188 25.88 -12.44 7.54
CA TYR A 188 26.72 -12.04 8.67
C TYR A 188 27.76 -13.12 8.94
#